data_AF-A0A7V9NE34-F1
#
_entry.id   AF-A0A7V9NE34-F1
#
_cell.length_a   1.000
_cell.length_b   1.000
_cell.length_c   1.000
_cell.angle_alpha   90.00
_cell.angle_beta   90.00
_cell.angle_gamma   90.00
#
_symmetry.space_group_name_H-M   'P 1'
#
loop_
_entity.id
_entity.type
_entity.pdbx_description
1 polymer ?
#
loop_
_entity_poly.entity_id
_entity_poly.type
_entity_poly.pdbx_seq_one_letter_code
_entity_poly.pdbx_strand_id
1 'polypeptide(L)'
;MQRSIASALPGGSGDFILDALKRADSTTQTASVIAAITGSAIALWSASSGMVALQSGLNVAYDVPVDRKFVGKRAVALVLIIATGVLGGVPSPIFTFGESTIFVILGWALTVVAVIVLFSIYYYLAPKREKPAWQWVSVGGVLGGVLWIVASLAFGWYANSSFANYNETYGP
;
A
#
# COMPACT_ATOMS: atom_id res chain seq x y z
N MET A 1 33.75 -1.62 -11.56
CA MET A 1 32.51 -2.33 -11.20
C MET A 1 31.81 -3.02 -12.37
N GLN A 2 31.74 -2.45 -13.59
CA GLN A 2 31.03 -3.07 -14.73
C GLN A 2 31.63 -4.38 -15.27
N ARG A 3 32.93 -4.64 -15.10
CA ARG A 3 33.58 -5.86 -15.62
C ARG A 3 33.32 -7.13 -14.80
N SER A 4 32.86 -6.99 -13.55
CA SER A 4 32.69 -8.12 -12.63
C SER A 4 31.34 -8.84 -12.80
N ILE A 5 30.33 -8.16 -13.33
CA ILE A 5 28.99 -8.75 -13.58
C ILE A 5 29.02 -9.60 -14.86
N ALA A 6 29.81 -9.19 -15.86
CA ALA A 6 29.94 -9.90 -17.13
C ALA A 6 30.67 -11.26 -17.02
N SER A 7 31.47 -11.50 -15.97
CA SER A 7 32.20 -12.76 -15.79
C SER A 7 31.48 -13.78 -14.90
N ALA A 8 30.34 -13.43 -14.30
CA ALA A 8 29.58 -14.32 -13.41
C ALA A 8 28.43 -15.08 -14.13
N LEU A 9 28.13 -14.73 -15.39
CA LEU A 9 27.04 -15.32 -16.17
C LEU A 9 27.59 -15.85 -17.50
N PRO A 10 27.95 -17.15 -17.61
CA PRO A 10 28.29 -17.77 -18.88
C PRO A 10 27.01 -18.04 -19.68
N GLY A 11 26.90 -17.47 -20.88
CA GLY A 11 25.77 -17.66 -21.80
C GLY A 11 24.97 -16.38 -22.03
N GLY A 12 24.45 -16.17 -23.24
CA GLY A 12 23.85 -14.92 -23.75
C GLY A 12 22.62 -14.35 -22.99
N SER A 13 22.30 -14.84 -21.81
CA SER A 13 21.31 -14.28 -20.87
C SER A 13 21.76 -12.95 -20.23
N GLY A 14 23.07 -12.73 -20.08
CA GLY A 14 23.60 -11.45 -19.57
C GLY A 14 23.32 -10.27 -20.50
N ASP A 15 23.35 -10.51 -21.81
CA ASP A 15 23.12 -9.48 -22.83
C ASP A 15 21.66 -9.01 -22.86
N PHE A 16 20.68 -9.87 -22.57
CA PHE A 16 19.27 -9.45 -22.45
C PHE A 16 19.04 -8.49 -21.27
N ILE A 17 19.68 -8.76 -20.13
CA ILE A 17 19.57 -7.89 -18.94
C ILE A 17 20.33 -6.58 -19.20
N LEU A 18 21.50 -6.65 -19.82
CA LEU A 18 22.27 -5.47 -20.23
C LEU A 18 21.54 -4.61 -21.27
N ASP A 19 20.84 -5.23 -22.24
CA ASP A 19 20.02 -4.51 -23.22
C ASP A 19 18.75 -3.95 -22.61
N ALA A 20 18.11 -4.66 -21.68
CA ALA A 20 16.97 -4.14 -20.92
C ALA A 20 17.38 -2.93 -20.07
N LEU A 21 18.53 -3.00 -19.40
CA LEU A 21 19.10 -1.91 -18.62
C LEU A 21 19.49 -0.73 -19.50
N LYS A 22 20.14 -0.97 -20.65
CA LYS A 22 20.46 0.10 -21.60
C LYS A 22 19.22 0.75 -22.18
N ARG A 23 18.15 -0.01 -22.48
CA ARG A 23 16.87 0.55 -22.92
C ARG A 23 16.19 1.37 -21.83
N ALA A 24 16.22 0.90 -20.59
CA ALA A 24 15.69 1.63 -19.44
C ALA A 24 16.43 2.97 -19.24
N ASP A 25 17.76 2.97 -19.38
CA ASP A 25 18.60 4.16 -19.20
C ASP A 25 18.55 5.11 -20.42
N SER A 26 18.36 4.56 -21.63
CA SER A 26 18.19 5.33 -22.87
C SER A 26 16.77 5.84 -23.11
N THR A 27 15.83 5.56 -22.19
CA THR A 27 14.45 6.04 -22.32
C THR A 27 14.45 7.56 -22.23
N THR A 28 14.09 8.23 -23.32
CA THR A 28 14.01 9.70 -23.40
C THR A 28 13.20 10.27 -22.24
N GLN A 29 13.67 11.34 -21.59
CA GLN A 29 13.00 11.97 -20.44
C GLN A 29 11.48 12.14 -20.64
N THR A 30 11.04 12.48 -21.85
CA THR A 30 9.62 12.64 -22.21
C THR A 30 8.80 11.36 -22.07
N ALA A 31 9.33 10.19 -22.47
CA ALA A 31 8.64 8.91 -22.34
C ALA A 31 8.50 8.50 -20.86
N SER A 32 9.51 8.78 -20.05
CA SER A 32 9.49 8.57 -18.59
C SER A 32 8.45 9.46 -17.90
N VAL A 33 8.36 10.75 -18.28
CA VAL A 33 7.36 11.68 -17.72
C VAL A 33 5.93 11.30 -18.12
N ILE A 34 5.70 10.92 -19.37
CA ILE A 34 4.37 10.47 -19.82
C ILE A 34 3.95 9.20 -19.07
N ALA A 35 4.86 8.22 -18.91
CA ALA A 35 4.60 7.00 -18.15
C ALA A 35 4.32 7.31 -16.67
N ALA A 36 5.06 8.22 -16.05
CA ALA A 36 4.84 8.63 -14.67
C ALA A 36 3.47 9.31 -14.46
N ILE A 37 3.09 10.22 -15.36
CA ILE A 37 1.80 10.93 -15.29
C ILE A 37 0.65 9.96 -15.52
N THR A 38 0.71 9.13 -16.56
CA THR A 38 -0.34 8.17 -16.89
C THR A 38 -0.47 7.10 -15.82
N GLY A 39 0.64 6.56 -15.32
CA GLY A 39 0.66 5.63 -14.20
C GLY A 39 0.07 6.22 -12.94
N SER A 40 0.45 7.46 -12.59
CA SER A 40 -0.10 8.16 -11.42
C SER A 40 -1.60 8.43 -11.57
N ALA A 41 -2.06 8.80 -12.77
CA ALA A 41 -3.48 9.02 -13.04
C ALA A 41 -4.30 7.73 -12.91
N ILE A 42 -3.79 6.61 -13.44
CA ILE A 42 -4.42 5.29 -13.31
C ILE A 42 -4.45 4.84 -11.86
N ALA A 43 -3.35 5.04 -11.13
CA ALA A 43 -3.25 4.71 -9.71
C ALA A 43 -4.25 5.53 -8.88
N LEU A 44 -4.31 6.85 -9.08
CA LEU A 44 -5.26 7.74 -8.41
C LEU A 44 -6.71 7.38 -8.74
N TRP A 45 -7.00 7.05 -10.00
CA TRP A 45 -8.33 6.60 -10.42
C TRP A 45 -8.74 5.31 -9.71
N SER A 46 -7.83 4.33 -9.67
CA SER A 46 -8.05 3.03 -9.03
C SER A 46 -8.19 3.14 -7.51
N ALA A 47 -7.37 3.99 -6.88
CA ALA A 47 -7.51 4.28 -5.45
C ALA A 47 -8.84 4.97 -5.15
N SER A 48 -9.25 5.93 -6.00
CA SER A 48 -10.52 6.65 -5.85
C SER A 48 -11.72 5.71 -6.00
N SER A 49 -11.72 4.81 -6.99
CA SER A 49 -12.79 3.82 -7.15
C SER A 49 -12.86 2.85 -5.98
N GLY A 50 -11.71 2.38 -5.46
CA GLY A 50 -11.65 1.55 -4.26
C GLY A 50 -12.26 2.23 -3.03
N MET A 51 -11.93 3.49 -2.77
CA MET A 51 -12.50 4.25 -1.65
C MET A 51 -13.99 4.54 -1.83
N VAL A 52 -14.48 4.70 -3.07
CA VAL A 52 -15.91 4.82 -3.36
C VAL A 52 -16.64 3.50 -3.08
N ALA A 53 -16.03 2.35 -3.40
CA ALA A 53 -16.56 1.03 -3.06
C ALA A 53 -16.62 0.82 -1.54
N LEU A 54 -15.56 1.20 -0.82
CA LEU A 54 -15.52 1.17 0.66
C LEU A 54 -16.63 2.04 1.27
N GLN A 55 -16.82 3.27 0.77
CA GLN A 55 -17.93 4.13 1.20
C GLN A 55 -19.29 3.47 0.98
N SER A 56 -19.48 2.80 -0.17
CA SER A 56 -20.74 2.11 -0.50
C SER A 56 -20.99 0.93 0.44
N GLY A 57 -19.97 0.11 0.69
CA GLY A 57 -20.07 -1.01 1.64
C GLY A 57 -20.39 -0.54 3.05
N LEU A 58 -19.77 0.55 3.50
CA LEU A 58 -20.07 1.14 4.80
C LEU A 58 -21.47 1.76 4.86
N ASN A 59 -21.95 2.40 3.78
CA ASN A 59 -23.33 2.87 3.72
C ASN A 59 -24.34 1.70 3.85
N VAL A 60 -24.07 0.56 3.23
CA VAL A 60 -24.90 -0.65 3.37
C VAL A 60 -24.83 -1.22 4.79
N ALA A 61 -23.62 -1.36 5.35
CA ALA A 61 -23.42 -1.88 6.70
C ALA A 61 -24.08 -1.03 7.80
N TYR A 62 -24.24 0.27 7.54
CA TYR A 62 -24.89 1.22 8.45
C TYR A 62 -26.29 1.65 8.00
N ASP A 63 -26.88 0.92 7.05
CA ASP A 63 -28.24 1.12 6.54
C ASP A 63 -28.57 2.60 6.23
N VAL A 64 -27.65 3.25 5.52
CA VAL A 64 -27.77 4.68 5.17
C VAL A 64 -28.79 4.83 4.03
N PRO A 65 -29.92 5.52 4.24
CA PRO A 65 -31.02 5.54 3.28
C PRO A 65 -30.75 6.42 2.04
N VAL A 66 -29.83 7.38 2.14
CA VAL A 66 -29.52 8.32 1.05
C VAL A 66 -28.01 8.47 0.88
N ASP A 67 -27.47 7.94 -0.22
CA ASP A 67 -26.06 8.09 -0.57
C ASP A 67 -25.72 9.51 -1.05
N ARG A 68 -24.42 9.86 -1.04
CA ARG A 68 -23.89 11.10 -1.61
C ARG A 68 -23.90 11.02 -3.14
N LYS A 69 -24.10 12.18 -3.78
CA LYS A 69 -23.94 12.33 -5.24
C LYS A 69 -22.50 12.02 -5.65
N PHE A 70 -22.28 11.66 -6.93
CA PHE A 70 -20.99 11.24 -7.49
C PHE A 70 -19.81 12.15 -7.08
N VAL A 71 -19.97 13.46 -7.22
CA VAL A 71 -18.93 14.45 -6.87
C VAL A 71 -18.59 14.43 -5.38
N GLY A 72 -19.60 14.39 -4.50
CA GLY A 72 -19.40 14.32 -3.06
C GLY A 72 -18.73 13.02 -2.61
N LYS A 73 -19.07 11.91 -3.26
CA LYS A 73 -18.47 10.60 -2.98
C LYS A 73 -16.99 10.55 -3.38
N ARG A 74 -16.64 11.17 -4.50
CA ARG A 74 -15.25 11.30 -4.95
C ARG A 74 -14.44 12.29 -4.11
N ALA A 75 -15.03 13.39 -3.66
CA ALA A 75 -14.38 14.32 -2.75
C ALA A 75 -13.98 13.63 -1.43
N VAL A 76 -14.91 12.89 -0.83
CA VAL A 76 -14.59 12.09 0.37
C VAL A 76 -13.55 11.02 0.07
N ALA A 77 -13.64 10.33 -1.08
CA ALA A 77 -12.63 9.35 -1.48
C ALA A 77 -11.22 9.95 -1.55
N LEU A 78 -11.06 11.15 -2.11
CA LEU A 78 -9.78 11.84 -2.15
C LEU A 78 -9.25 12.18 -0.75
N VAL A 79 -10.11 12.64 0.16
CA VAL A 79 -9.73 12.88 1.56
C VAL A 79 -9.25 11.59 2.22
N LEU A 80 -9.94 10.47 1.98
CA LEU A 80 -9.52 9.17 2.52
C LEU A 80 -8.19 8.69 1.93
N ILE A 81 -7.94 8.91 0.63
CA ILE A 81 -6.65 8.61 -0.01
C ILE A 81 -5.53 9.43 0.63
N ILE A 82 -5.75 10.73 0.81
CA ILE A 82 -4.75 11.62 1.44
C ILE A 82 -4.49 11.15 2.88
N ALA A 83 -5.53 10.84 3.65
CA ALA A 83 -5.38 10.30 5.00
C ALA A 83 -4.58 8.99 5.01
N THR A 84 -4.82 8.10 4.04
CA THR A 84 -4.07 6.85 3.85
C THR A 84 -2.60 7.13 3.55
N GLY A 85 -2.30 8.05 2.63
CA GLY A 85 -0.94 8.41 2.27
C GLY A 85 -0.17 9.03 3.43
N VAL A 86 -0.80 9.96 4.16
CA VAL A 86 -0.20 10.61 5.33
C VAL A 86 0.05 9.60 6.44
N LEU A 87 -0.99 8.86 6.87
CA LEU A 87 -0.86 7.92 8.00
C LEU A 87 -0.02 6.69 7.66
N GLY A 88 -0.11 6.18 6.42
CA GLY A 88 0.74 5.09 5.95
C GLY A 88 2.21 5.49 5.82
N GLY A 89 2.50 6.77 5.60
CA GLY A 89 3.86 7.30 5.52
C GLY A 89 4.50 7.61 6.88
N VAL A 90 3.72 7.73 7.96
CA VAL A 90 4.22 8.09 9.31
C VAL A 90 5.40 7.22 9.78
N PRO A 91 5.39 5.88 9.64
CA PRO A 91 6.49 5.06 10.13
C PRO A 91 7.73 5.04 9.19
N SER A 92 7.64 5.59 7.97
CA SER A 92 8.72 5.53 6.97
C SER A 92 10.07 6.12 7.42
N PRO A 93 10.14 7.26 8.16
CA PRO A 93 11.42 7.80 8.60
C PRO A 93 12.07 6.91 9.66
N ILE A 94 11.28 6.22 10.48
CA ILE A 94 11.79 5.35 11.55
C ILE A 94 12.53 4.16 10.96
N PHE A 95 11.99 3.57 9.89
CA PHE A 95 12.66 2.49 9.16
C PHE A 95 13.88 2.95 8.36
N THR A 96 13.94 4.23 7.96
CA THR A 96 15.06 4.77 7.16
C THR A 96 16.26 5.16 8.03
N PHE A 97 16.03 5.68 9.23
CA PHE A 97 17.09 6.24 10.08
C PHE A 97 17.41 5.41 11.33
N GLY A 98 16.59 4.42 11.68
CA GLY A 98 16.76 3.61 12.88
C GLY A 98 17.17 2.17 12.58
N GLU A 99 18.46 1.86 12.68
CA GLU A 99 18.96 0.48 12.51
C GLU A 99 18.88 -0.36 13.80
N SER A 100 18.63 0.27 14.95
CA SER A 100 18.54 -0.48 16.21
C SER A 100 17.20 -1.23 16.33
N THR A 101 17.21 -2.38 16.99
CA THR A 101 16.01 -3.19 17.27
C THR A 101 14.89 -2.38 17.92
N ILE A 102 15.25 -1.38 18.74
CA ILE A 102 14.27 -0.48 19.38
C ILE A 102 13.47 0.31 18.34
N PHE A 103 14.13 0.83 17.30
CA PHE A 103 13.46 1.63 16.26
C PHE A 103 12.58 0.77 15.37
N VAL A 104 12.99 -0.47 15.09
CA VAL A 104 12.17 -1.43 14.35
C VAL A 104 10.87 -1.73 15.13
N ILE A 105 10.98 -2.05 16.42
CA ILE A 105 9.80 -2.30 17.27
C ILE A 105 8.90 -1.07 17.33
N LEU A 106 9.49 0.12 17.50
CA LEU A 106 8.76 1.38 17.54
C LEU A 106 8.05 1.68 16.22
N GLY A 107 8.71 1.41 15.08
CA GLY A 107 8.13 1.57 13.74
C GLY A 107 6.91 0.67 13.54
N TRP A 108 7.00 -0.60 13.97
CA TRP A 108 5.85 -1.51 13.94
C TRP A 108 4.72 -1.09 14.87
N ALA A 109 5.03 -0.67 16.10
CA ALA A 109 4.04 -0.16 17.04
C ALA A 109 3.31 1.07 16.48
N LEU A 110 4.05 2.01 15.90
CA LEU A 110 3.49 3.21 15.27
C LEU A 110 2.64 2.86 14.05
N THR A 111 3.05 1.87 13.27
CA THR A 111 2.27 1.36 12.12
C THR A 111 0.92 0.83 12.58
N VAL A 112 0.89 0.01 13.63
CA VAL A 112 -0.37 -0.54 14.18
C VAL A 112 -1.28 0.59 14.66
N VAL A 113 -0.74 1.57 15.39
CA VAL A 113 -1.51 2.75 15.84
C VAL A 113 -2.05 3.53 14.65
N ALA A 114 -1.22 3.79 13.63
CA ALA A 114 -1.63 4.51 12.43
C ALA A 114 -2.76 3.79 11.68
N VAL A 115 -2.70 2.46 11.58
CA VAL A 115 -3.75 1.64 10.97
C VAL A 115 -5.06 1.71 11.75
N ILE A 116 -5.02 1.64 13.08
CA ILE A 116 -6.22 1.76 13.93
C ILE A 116 -6.87 3.14 13.74
N VAL A 117 -6.06 4.21 13.75
CA VAL A 117 -6.52 5.58 13.51
C VAL A 117 -7.11 5.73 12.10
N LEU A 118 -6.47 5.13 11.08
CA LEU A 118 -6.93 5.15 9.71
C LEU A 118 -8.30 4.46 9.56
N PHE A 119 -8.49 3.29 10.17
CA PHE A 119 -9.80 2.64 10.18
C PHE A 119 -10.84 3.49 10.92
N SER A 120 -10.48 4.11 12.04
CA SER A 120 -11.38 5.03 12.75
C SER A 120 -11.83 6.20 11.86
N ILE A 121 -10.91 6.77 11.08
CA ILE A 121 -11.21 7.80 10.08
C ILE A 121 -12.16 7.29 9.00
N TYR A 122 -11.96 6.06 8.50
CA TYR A 122 -12.87 5.45 7.53
C TYR A 122 -14.28 5.31 8.10
N TYR A 123 -14.42 4.76 9.31
CA TYR A 123 -15.72 4.56 9.93
C TYR A 123 -16.44 5.88 10.27
N TYR A 124 -15.70 6.96 10.49
CA TYR A 124 -16.27 8.27 10.80
C TYR A 124 -16.63 9.09 9.54
N LEU A 125 -15.71 9.22 8.57
CA LEU A 125 -15.91 10.09 7.40
C LEU A 125 -16.66 9.40 6.26
N ALA A 126 -16.50 8.09 6.07
CA ALA A 126 -17.03 7.38 4.91
C ALA A 126 -18.56 7.33 4.89
N PRO A 127 -19.28 6.94 5.96
CA PRO A 127 -20.74 6.86 5.92
C PRO A 127 -21.39 8.24 6.05
N LYS A 128 -22.45 8.50 5.29
CA LYS A 128 -23.24 9.74 5.37
C LYS A 128 -24.30 9.63 6.48
N ARG A 129 -23.87 9.53 7.74
CA ARG A 129 -24.79 9.51 8.89
C ARG A 129 -25.13 10.92 9.35
N GLU A 130 -26.37 11.08 9.82
CA GLU A 130 -26.85 12.33 10.41
C GLU A 130 -26.22 12.62 11.79
N LYS A 131 -25.80 11.58 12.52
CA LYS A 131 -25.16 11.69 13.84
C LYS A 131 -23.89 10.83 13.90
N PRO A 132 -22.75 11.31 13.38
CA PRO A 132 -21.49 10.58 13.49
C PRO A 132 -20.97 10.67 14.93
N ALA A 133 -21.00 9.57 15.67
CA ALA A 133 -20.37 9.47 16.99
C ALA A 133 -18.88 9.14 16.80
N TRP A 134 -17.99 10.05 17.21
CA TRP A 134 -16.56 9.81 17.17
C TRP A 134 -16.17 8.81 18.26
N GLN A 135 -15.79 7.59 17.85
CA GLN A 135 -15.28 6.56 18.73
C GLN A 135 -13.78 6.42 18.46
N TRP A 136 -12.94 7.01 19.32
CA TRP A 136 -11.47 6.96 19.23
C TRP A 136 -10.92 5.53 19.04
N VAL A 137 -11.67 4.53 19.53
CA VAL A 137 -11.46 3.11 19.29
C VAL A 137 -12.78 2.51 18.84
N SER A 138 -13.11 2.65 17.56
CA SER A 138 -14.26 1.91 17.01
C SER A 138 -13.95 0.41 17.09
N VAL A 139 -14.94 -0.40 17.50
CA VAL A 139 -14.81 -1.88 17.52
C VAL A 139 -14.34 -2.40 16.14
N GLY A 140 -14.79 -1.75 15.06
CA GLY A 140 -14.35 -2.03 13.69
C GLY A 140 -12.88 -1.72 13.41
N GLY A 141 -12.30 -0.68 14.04
CA GLY A 141 -10.88 -0.36 13.89
C GLY A 141 -9.96 -1.37 14.57
N VAL A 142 -10.35 -1.88 15.73
CA VAL A 142 -9.63 -2.96 16.42
C VAL A 142 -9.76 -4.27 15.67
N LEU A 143 -10.98 -4.67 15.30
CA LEU A 143 -11.22 -5.90 14.52
C LEU A 143 -10.51 -5.84 13.16
N GLY A 144 -10.55 -4.70 12.48
CA GLY A 144 -9.84 -4.47 11.22
C GLY A 144 -8.33 -4.55 11.39
N GLY A 145 -7.78 -3.95 12.46
CA GLY A 145 -6.35 -4.05 12.79
C GLY A 145 -5.92 -5.49 13.09
N VAL A 146 -6.70 -6.24 13.86
CA VAL A 146 -6.44 -7.66 14.16
C VAL A 146 -6.48 -8.49 12.86
N LEU A 147 -7.51 -8.30 12.04
CA LEU A 147 -7.65 -9.03 10.79
C LEU A 147 -6.51 -8.70 9.81
N TRP A 148 -6.05 -7.45 9.79
CA TRP A 148 -4.87 -7.04 9.02
C TRP A 148 -3.59 -7.73 9.49
N ILE A 149 -3.35 -7.82 10.81
CA ILE A 149 -2.20 -8.55 11.37
C ILE A 149 -2.27 -10.03 10.97
N VAL A 150 -3.43 -10.67 11.17
CA VAL A 150 -3.62 -12.08 10.82
C VAL A 150 -3.40 -12.32 9.33
N ALA A 151 -3.95 -11.48 8.47
CA ALA A 151 -3.75 -11.56 7.02
C ALA A 151 -2.27 -11.37 6.64
N SER A 152 -1.56 -10.45 7.30
CA SER A 152 -0.13 -10.19 7.06
C SER A 152 0.73 -11.38 7.48
N LEU A 153 0.44 -11.99 8.63
CA LEU A 153 1.13 -13.20 9.10
C LEU A 153 0.83 -14.41 8.21
N ALA A 154 -0.43 -14.58 7.81
CA ALA A 154 -0.84 -15.65 6.90
C ALA A 154 -0.17 -15.52 5.52
N PHE A 155 -0.09 -14.29 4.99
CA PHE A 155 0.62 -14.00 3.76
C PHE A 155 2.13 -14.24 3.91
N GLY A 156 2.73 -13.81 5.02
CA GLY A 156 4.15 -14.06 5.32
C GLY A 156 4.45 -15.55 5.40
N TRP A 157 3.57 -16.34 6.04
CA TRP A 157 3.68 -17.80 6.04
C TRP A 157 3.56 -18.38 4.64
N TYR A 158 2.54 -17.98 3.86
CA TYR A 158 2.36 -18.43 2.48
C TYR A 158 3.57 -18.12 1.59
N ALA A 159 4.10 -16.90 1.69
CA ALA A 159 5.28 -16.48 0.95
C ALA A 159 6.49 -17.32 1.36
N ASN A 160 6.75 -17.48 2.66
CA ASN A 160 7.86 -18.29 3.14
C ASN A 160 7.69 -19.77 2.75
N SER A 161 6.50 -20.34 2.85
CA SER A 161 6.25 -21.74 2.46
C SER A 161 6.30 -21.98 0.96
N SER A 162 5.94 -20.98 0.15
CA SER A 162 5.93 -21.09 -1.32
C SER A 162 7.30 -20.79 -1.95
N PHE A 163 8.11 -19.92 -1.31
CA PHE A 163 9.43 -19.52 -1.81
C PHE A 163 10.61 -20.20 -1.09
N ALA A 164 10.43 -20.83 0.09
CA ALA A 164 11.48 -21.62 0.74
C ALA A 164 11.89 -22.87 -0.06
N ASN A 165 11.03 -23.38 -0.94
CA ASN A 165 11.34 -24.54 -1.79
C ASN A 165 12.04 -24.18 -3.11
N TYR A 166 12.35 -22.90 -3.38
CA TYR A 166 13.19 -22.54 -4.53
C TYR A 166 14.69 -22.75 -4.27
N ASN A 167 15.11 -22.80 -3.01
CA ASN A 167 16.50 -23.05 -2.61
C ASN A 167 16.94 -24.53 -2.81
N GLU A 168 16.02 -25.42 -3.19
CA GLU A 168 16.31 -26.83 -3.50
C GLU A 168 16.49 -27.10 -5.01
N THR A 169 16.00 -26.22 -5.90
CA THR A 169 16.22 -26.39 -7.35
C THR A 169 17.43 -25.61 -7.86
N TYR A 170 17.77 -24.50 -7.21
CA TYR A 170 18.95 -23.70 -7.51
C TYR A 170 19.60 -23.35 -6.17
N GLY A 171 20.51 -24.21 -5.70
CA GLY A 171 21.32 -23.94 -4.50
C GLY A 171 22.26 -22.73 -4.69
N PRO A 172 23.06 -22.37 -3.67
CA PRO A 172 23.96 -21.21 -3.71
C PRO A 172 25.01 -21.27 -4.82
#